data_AF-A0A0C2GUP1-F1
#
_entry.id   AF-A0A0C2GUP1-F1
#
_cell.length_a   1.000
_cell.length_b   1.000
_cell.length_c   1.000
_cell.angle_alpha   90.00
_cell.angle_beta   90.00
_cell.angle_gamma   90.00
#
_symmetry.space_group_name_H-M   'P 1'
#
loop_
_entity.id
_entity.type
_entity.pdbx_description
1 polymer ?
#
loop_
_entity_poly.entity_id
_entity_poly.type
_entity_poly.pdbx_seq_one_letter_code
_entity_poly.pdbx_strand_id
1 'polypeptide(L)'
;MLRARDNQSMIRPEYLNETVQIMNFVSSHFLIYDADVRRNQSFDEFCGGFCQANEPVRQFYNGMRVLAANASFELENRIDLAYPTSEMFSRSFSLLPNFFGIELEDDGRTLKSVAMIALIFRAEKHRSWTRDMVKQWELRVQDYFENSFNQGKIEVSTLSPTIVEYVCSHQNMNENRASDPLSDQK
;
A
#
# COMPACT_ATOMS: atom_id res chain seq x y z
N MET A 1 1.20 -0.77 -4.39
CA MET A 1 1.93 0.40 -4.90
C MET A 1 0.94 1.29 -5.62
N LEU A 2 1.05 2.60 -5.44
CA LEU A 2 0.08 3.59 -5.90
C LEU A 2 0.79 4.66 -6.71
N ARG A 3 0.28 4.95 -7.91
CA ARG A 3 0.79 6.01 -8.80
C ARG A 3 -0.35 6.86 -9.32
N ALA A 4 -0.08 8.11 -9.64
CA ALA A 4 -1.09 8.97 -10.24
C ALA A 4 -1.25 8.60 -11.73
N ARG A 5 -2.49 8.42 -12.20
CA ARG A 5 -2.76 8.12 -13.62
C ARG A 5 -2.36 9.25 -14.57
N ASP A 6 -2.31 10.48 -14.06
CA ASP A 6 -1.82 11.65 -14.79
C ASP A 6 -0.27 11.76 -14.77
N ASN A 7 0.44 10.78 -14.21
CA ASN A 7 1.90 10.75 -14.04
C ASN A 7 2.48 11.94 -13.26
N GLN A 8 1.65 12.66 -12.50
CA GLN A 8 2.12 13.75 -11.66
C GLN A 8 2.27 13.28 -10.19
N SER A 9 2.58 14.21 -9.30
CA SER A 9 2.85 13.95 -7.89
C SER A 9 1.68 13.34 -7.08
N MET A 10 1.96 12.33 -6.26
CA MET A 10 1.00 11.66 -5.38
C MET A 10 0.62 12.46 -4.12
N ILE A 11 1.37 13.51 -3.75
CA ILE A 11 1.10 14.31 -2.53
C ILE A 11 0.05 15.41 -2.71
N ARG A 12 -0.70 15.43 -3.82
CA ARG A 12 -1.86 16.32 -3.96
C ARG A 12 -2.97 15.91 -2.99
N PRO A 13 -3.73 16.85 -2.41
CA PRO A 13 -4.73 16.56 -1.37
C PRO A 13 -5.74 15.47 -1.77
N GLU A 14 -6.26 15.52 -2.99
CA GLU A 14 -7.25 14.57 -3.49
C GLU A 14 -6.67 13.17 -3.76
N TYR A 15 -5.38 13.08 -4.08
CA TYR A 15 -4.67 11.81 -4.25
C TYR A 15 -4.31 11.17 -2.91
N LEU A 16 -3.88 11.97 -1.93
CA LEU A 16 -3.66 11.46 -0.57
C LEU A 16 -4.97 11.05 0.12
N ASN A 17 -6.07 11.75 -0.14
CA ASN A 17 -7.39 11.33 0.32
C ASN A 17 -7.79 9.96 -0.25
N GLU A 18 -7.66 9.76 -1.56
CA GLU A 18 -7.92 8.49 -2.23
C GLU A 18 -6.97 7.38 -1.74
N THR A 19 -5.69 7.71 -1.53
CA THR A 19 -4.69 6.81 -0.93
C THR A 19 -5.13 6.30 0.45
N VAL A 20 -5.62 7.20 1.32
CA VAL A 20 -6.12 6.82 2.65
C VAL A 20 -7.40 5.98 2.54
N GLN A 21 -8.28 6.25 1.56
CA GLN A 21 -9.46 5.43 1.31
C GLN A 21 -9.10 4.01 0.85
N ILE A 22 -8.17 3.88 -0.10
CA ILE A 22 -7.62 2.59 -0.56
C ILE A 22 -7.02 1.83 0.63
N MET A 23 -6.21 2.51 1.45
CA MET A 23 -5.63 1.92 2.66
C MET A 23 -6.71 1.37 3.60
N ASN A 24 -7.72 2.18 3.94
CA ASN A 24 -8.83 1.76 4.82
C ASN A 24 -9.63 0.60 4.23
N PHE A 25 -9.85 0.62 2.91
CA PHE A 25 -10.60 -0.42 2.21
C PHE A 25 -9.88 -1.77 2.32
N VAL A 26 -8.58 -1.81 2.00
CA VAL A 26 -7.79 -3.06 2.12
C VAL A 26 -7.77 -3.54 3.57
N SER A 27 -7.64 -2.62 4.52
CA SER A 27 -7.61 -2.90 5.96
C SER A 27 -8.89 -3.55 6.51
N SER A 28 -10.05 -3.16 5.99
CA SER A 28 -11.35 -3.50 6.59
C SER A 28 -12.20 -4.48 5.76
N HIS A 29 -12.02 -4.55 4.45
CA HIS A 29 -12.96 -5.24 3.56
C HIS A 29 -12.59 -6.70 3.28
N PHE A 30 -11.29 -7.03 3.26
CA PHE A 30 -10.83 -8.39 2.96
C PHE A 30 -10.70 -9.20 4.24
N LEU A 31 -11.53 -10.24 4.35
CA LEU A 31 -11.65 -11.03 5.57
C LEU A 31 -10.87 -12.33 5.49
N ILE A 32 -10.39 -12.81 6.64
CA ILE A 32 -9.89 -14.17 6.87
C ILE A 32 -10.75 -14.81 7.96
N TYR A 33 -11.19 -16.06 7.76
CA TYR A 33 -11.89 -16.80 8.80
C TYR A 33 -10.89 -17.35 9.81
N ASP A 34 -11.01 -16.97 11.07
CA ASP A 34 -10.19 -17.51 12.15
C ASP A 34 -10.97 -18.57 12.93
N ALA A 35 -10.45 -19.81 12.90
CA ALA A 35 -11.09 -20.96 13.53
C ALA A 35 -11.02 -20.94 15.07
N ASP A 36 -10.02 -20.27 15.66
CA ASP A 36 -9.84 -20.20 17.11
C ASP A 36 -10.91 -19.30 17.74
N VAL A 37 -11.18 -18.15 17.11
CA VAL A 37 -12.21 -17.19 17.53
C VAL A 37 -13.56 -17.38 16.82
N ARG A 38 -13.64 -18.34 15.90
CA ARG A 38 -14.83 -18.74 15.11
C ARG A 38 -15.53 -17.58 14.40
N ARG A 39 -14.76 -16.65 13.84
CA ARG A 39 -15.32 -15.48 13.12
C ARG A 39 -14.41 -15.04 11.98
N ASN A 40 -15.01 -14.32 11.04
CA ASN A 40 -14.26 -13.57 10.04
C ASN A 40 -13.60 -12.35 10.71
N GLN A 41 -12.36 -12.08 10.31
CA GLN A 41 -11.58 -10.94 10.77
C GLN A 41 -11.03 -10.17 9.57
N SER A 42 -11.12 -8.84 9.62
CA SER A 42 -10.39 -7.97 8.70
C SER A 42 -8.92 -7.85 9.09
N PHE A 43 -8.10 -7.23 8.24
CA PHE A 43 -6.70 -6.96 8.56
C PHE A 43 -6.55 -6.12 9.82
N ASP A 44 -7.43 -5.13 10.03
CA ASP A 44 -7.44 -4.31 11.26
C ASP A 44 -7.70 -5.13 12.52
N GLU A 45 -8.42 -6.25 12.41
CA GLU A 45 -8.78 -7.09 13.55
C GLU A 45 -7.77 -8.19 13.82
N PHE A 46 -7.13 -8.73 12.79
CA PHE A 46 -6.22 -9.86 12.94
C PHE A 46 -4.75 -9.47 13.03
N CYS A 47 -4.39 -8.24 12.63
CA CYS A 47 -3.00 -7.83 12.61
C CYS A 47 -2.46 -7.66 14.03
N GLY A 48 -1.47 -8.48 14.40
CA GLY A 48 -0.80 -8.40 15.71
C GLY A 48 0.45 -7.51 15.74
N GLY A 49 1.08 -7.26 14.59
CA GLY A 49 2.33 -6.51 14.48
C GLY A 49 2.51 -5.90 13.09
N PHE A 50 3.23 -4.79 13.00
CA PHE A 50 3.44 -3.98 11.78
C PHE A 50 2.17 -3.35 11.18
N CYS A 51 1.05 -3.37 11.90
CA CYS A 51 -0.25 -2.85 11.43
C CYS A 51 -0.22 -1.35 11.13
N GLN A 52 0.68 -0.62 11.78
CA GLN A 52 0.88 0.82 11.63
C GLN A 52 1.94 1.16 10.56
N ALA A 53 2.34 0.20 9.71
CA ALA A 53 3.35 0.43 8.67
C ALA A 53 2.96 1.52 7.66
N ASN A 54 1.66 1.82 7.54
CA ASN A 54 1.15 2.87 6.65
C ASN A 54 0.74 4.14 7.39
N GLU A 55 0.91 4.18 8.72
CA GLU A 55 0.55 5.35 9.52
C GLU A 55 1.32 6.62 9.09
N PRO A 56 2.60 6.57 8.66
CA PRO A 56 3.28 7.73 8.07
C PRO A 56 2.49 8.39 6.92
N VAL A 57 1.83 7.61 6.06
CA VAL A 57 1.02 8.14 4.94
C VAL A 57 -0.19 8.91 5.47
N ARG A 58 -0.88 8.36 6.48
CA ARG A 58 -2.04 9.01 7.10
C ARG A 58 -1.63 10.28 7.84
N GLN A 59 -0.54 10.24 8.61
CA GLN A 59 -0.05 11.38 9.36
C GLN A 59 0.41 12.50 8.43
N PHE A 60 1.11 12.17 7.34
CA PHE A 60 1.48 13.15 6.31
C PHE A 60 0.24 13.84 5.73
N TYR A 61 -0.77 13.08 5.32
CA TYR A 61 -2.03 13.64 4.82
C TYR A 61 -2.75 14.52 5.85
N ASN A 62 -2.81 14.08 7.11
CA ASN A 62 -3.42 14.86 8.19
C ASN A 62 -2.67 16.17 8.43
N GLY A 63 -1.34 16.14 8.46
CA GLY A 63 -0.52 17.34 8.58
C GLY A 63 -0.80 18.34 7.46
N MET A 64 -0.84 17.87 6.20
CA MET A 64 -1.16 18.76 5.06
C MET A 64 -2.54 19.38 5.20
N ARG A 65 -3.55 18.61 5.64
CA ARG A 65 -4.90 19.12 5.85
C ARG A 65 -4.95 20.19 6.92
N VAL A 66 -4.21 20.02 8.01
CA VAL A 66 -4.15 21.00 9.10
C VAL A 66 -3.50 22.28 8.59
N LEU A 67 -2.36 22.19 7.90
CA LEU A 67 -1.67 23.35 7.31
C LEU A 67 -2.53 24.08 6.26
N ALA A 68 -3.34 23.34 5.50
CA ALA A 68 -4.25 23.94 4.51
C ALA A 68 -5.51 24.59 5.11
N ALA A 69 -5.84 24.29 6.37
CA ALA A 69 -7.09 24.72 7.01
C ALA A 69 -7.00 26.07 7.74
N ASN A 70 -5.94 26.87 7.48
CA ASN A 70 -5.63 28.09 8.24
C ASN A 70 -5.65 27.84 9.76
N ALA A 71 -4.85 26.86 10.17
CA ALA A 71 -4.71 26.48 11.57
C ALA A 71 -4.15 27.65 12.40
N SER A 72 -4.27 27.55 13.74
CA SER A 72 -3.58 28.52 14.59
C SER A 72 -2.07 28.37 14.43
N PHE A 73 -1.33 29.47 14.56
CA PHE A 73 0.13 29.48 14.52
C PHE A 73 0.77 28.44 15.47
N GLU A 74 0.19 28.27 16.66
CA GLU A 74 0.64 27.25 17.62
C GLU A 74 0.50 25.81 17.09
N LEU A 75 -0.53 25.56 16.28
CA LEU A 75 -0.79 24.25 15.70
C LEU A 75 0.14 23.99 14.51
N GLU A 76 0.35 24.99 13.67
CA GLU A 76 1.26 24.93 12.51
C GLU A 76 2.71 24.66 12.94
N ASN A 77 3.19 25.32 14.00
CA ASN A 77 4.55 25.10 14.53
C ASN A 77 4.80 23.69 15.09
N ARG A 78 3.75 22.87 15.25
CA ARG A 78 3.85 21.49 15.72
C ARG A 78 3.84 20.49 14.56
N ILE A 79 3.92 20.97 13.33
CA ILE A 79 3.85 20.17 12.10
C ILE A 79 5.05 20.55 11.21
N ASP A 80 5.92 19.58 10.95
CA ASP A 80 7.02 19.69 9.97
C ASP A 80 6.90 18.52 8.98
N LEU A 81 6.50 18.80 7.74
CA LEU A 81 6.31 17.79 6.69
C LEU A 81 7.55 17.62 5.81
N ALA A 82 8.72 17.54 6.44
CA ALA A 82 10.00 17.33 5.76
C ALA A 82 10.25 15.85 5.40
N TYR A 83 11.14 15.63 4.43
CA TYR A 83 11.71 14.34 4.08
C TYR A 83 13.18 14.26 4.54
N PRO A 84 13.69 13.09 5.01
CA PRO A 84 13.03 11.78 5.09
C PRO A 84 12.18 11.56 6.34
N THR A 85 12.25 12.48 7.30
CA THR A 85 11.53 12.40 8.57
C THR A 85 10.63 13.60 8.71
N SER A 86 9.34 13.35 8.86
CA SER A 86 8.35 14.36 9.21
C SER A 86 8.04 14.31 10.70
N GLU A 87 7.51 15.39 11.24
CA GLU A 87 7.09 15.52 12.62
C GLU A 87 5.66 16.07 12.70
N MET A 88 4.84 15.47 13.57
CA MET A 88 3.52 15.98 13.90
C MET A 88 3.28 15.80 15.40
N PHE A 89 2.97 16.90 16.10
CA PHE A 89 2.74 16.92 17.54
C PHE A 89 3.89 16.31 18.37
N SER A 90 5.14 16.66 18.03
CA SER A 90 6.34 16.13 18.69
C SER A 90 6.54 14.62 18.53
N ARG A 91 5.95 14.05 17.47
CA ARG A 91 6.17 12.67 17.06
C ARG A 91 6.75 12.65 15.67
N SER A 92 7.98 12.15 15.56
CA SER A 92 8.65 11.97 14.29
C SER A 92 8.24 10.64 13.65
N PHE A 93 8.10 10.64 12.33
CA PHE A 93 7.83 9.45 11.54
C PHE A 93 8.60 9.48 10.23
N SER A 94 9.10 8.32 9.81
CA SER A 94 9.86 8.19 8.57
C SER A 94 8.94 8.01 7.38
N LEU A 95 9.20 8.75 6.30
CA LEU A 95 8.51 8.62 5.02
C LEU A 95 9.17 7.58 4.09
N LEU A 96 10.41 7.17 4.40
CA LEU A 96 11.20 6.21 3.62
C LEU A 96 10.46 4.91 3.25
N PRO A 97 9.67 4.26 4.14
CA PRO A 97 9.03 3.00 3.78
C PRO A 97 7.87 3.17 2.79
N ASN A 98 7.32 4.38 2.65
CA ASN A 98 6.09 4.58 1.89
C ASN A 98 6.24 5.53 0.69
N PHE A 99 7.20 6.46 0.67
CA PHE A 99 7.30 7.52 -0.35
C PHE A 99 8.48 7.26 -1.29
N PHE A 100 8.22 7.22 -2.60
CA PHE A 100 9.22 6.86 -3.62
C PHE A 100 9.18 7.80 -4.83
N GLY A 101 10.33 7.92 -5.50
CA GLY A 101 10.52 8.82 -6.65
C GLY A 101 10.31 10.28 -6.24
N ILE A 102 11.12 10.72 -5.27
CA ILE A 102 10.95 12.00 -4.58
C ILE A 102 11.78 13.07 -5.28
N GLU A 103 11.17 14.25 -5.44
CA GLU A 103 11.87 15.49 -5.73
C GLU A 103 11.69 16.44 -4.54
N LEU A 104 12.77 17.13 -4.19
CA LEU A 104 12.79 18.11 -3.10
C LEU A 104 12.82 19.52 -3.66
N GLU A 105 12.34 20.47 -2.86
CA GLU A 105 12.60 21.88 -3.10
C GLU A 105 14.08 22.22 -2.84
N ASP A 106 14.49 23.45 -3.18
CA ASP A 106 15.89 23.90 -3.07
C ASP A 106 16.43 23.87 -1.63
N ASP A 107 15.55 23.84 -0.62
CA ASP A 107 15.92 23.68 0.79
C ASP A 107 16.40 22.27 1.15
N GLY A 108 16.27 21.30 0.24
CA GLY A 108 16.68 19.92 0.41
C GLY A 108 15.89 19.16 1.48
N ARG A 109 14.73 19.67 1.92
CA ARG A 109 13.89 19.10 2.98
C ARG A 109 12.43 18.99 2.58
N THR A 110 11.90 20.01 1.92
CA THR A 110 10.49 20.09 1.57
C THR A 110 10.21 19.22 0.35
N LEU A 111 9.16 18.39 0.43
CA LEU A 111 8.72 17.55 -0.68
C LEU A 111 8.08 18.41 -1.78
N LYS A 112 8.72 18.45 -2.94
CA LYS A 112 8.18 19.05 -4.16
C LYS A 112 7.27 18.06 -4.89
N SER A 113 7.73 16.82 -5.05
CA SER A 113 6.95 15.77 -5.72
C SER A 113 7.26 14.37 -5.20
N VAL A 114 6.29 13.47 -5.37
CA VAL A 114 6.39 12.04 -5.02
C VAL A 114 5.75 11.23 -6.14
N ALA A 115 6.53 10.42 -6.85
CA ALA A 115 6.01 9.65 -7.98
C ALA A 115 5.15 8.45 -7.57
N MET A 116 5.41 7.86 -6.39
CA MET A 116 4.75 6.63 -5.95
C MET A 116 4.62 6.57 -4.43
N ILE A 117 3.48 6.05 -3.97
CA ILE A 117 3.26 5.67 -2.57
C ILE A 117 3.12 4.14 -2.46
N ALA A 118 3.90 3.50 -1.59
CA ALA A 118 3.74 2.10 -1.26
C ALA A 118 2.98 1.93 0.06
N LEU A 119 1.86 1.21 -0.01
CA LEU A 119 1.17 0.70 1.18
C LEU A 119 1.66 -0.72 1.47
N ILE A 120 2.02 -0.97 2.72
CA ILE A 120 2.58 -2.22 3.23
C ILE A 120 1.55 -2.85 4.16
N PHE A 121 1.03 -4.01 3.77
CA PHE A 121 0.18 -4.84 4.62
C PHE A 121 0.97 -6.05 5.07
N ARG A 122 1.51 -5.98 6.29
CA ARG A 122 2.29 -7.04 6.92
C ARG A 122 1.65 -7.38 8.24
N ALA A 123 1.42 -8.67 8.46
CA ALA A 123 0.94 -9.20 9.72
C ALA A 123 1.77 -10.42 10.14
N GLU A 124 1.85 -10.65 11.44
CA GLU A 124 2.39 -11.91 11.97
C GLU A 124 1.41 -13.05 11.68
N LYS A 125 1.94 -14.23 11.36
CA LYS A 125 1.11 -15.39 11.08
C LYS A 125 0.40 -15.84 12.35
N HIS A 126 -0.93 -15.78 12.36
CA HIS A 126 -1.72 -16.37 13.44
C HIS A 126 -1.67 -17.91 13.40
N ARG A 127 -1.78 -18.57 14.56
CA ARG A 127 -1.64 -20.03 14.68
C ARG A 127 -2.72 -20.80 13.92
N SER A 128 -3.94 -20.28 13.90
CA SER A 128 -5.08 -20.87 13.19
C SER A 128 -5.00 -20.75 11.67
N TRP A 129 -4.05 -19.97 11.13
CA TRP A 129 -3.98 -19.74 9.69
C TRP A 129 -3.18 -20.80 8.96
N THR A 130 -3.77 -21.32 7.89
CA THR A 130 -3.05 -22.10 6.90
C THR A 130 -2.35 -21.19 5.90
N ARG A 131 -1.37 -21.74 5.17
CA ARG A 131 -0.71 -21.01 4.08
C ARG A 131 -1.72 -20.61 3.01
N ASP A 132 -2.67 -21.48 2.69
CA ASP A 132 -3.67 -21.24 1.65
C ASP A 132 -4.64 -20.11 2.01
N MET A 133 -4.98 -19.94 3.28
CA MET A 133 -5.80 -18.81 3.74
C MET A 133 -5.11 -17.47 3.49
N VAL A 134 -3.81 -17.39 3.77
CA VAL A 134 -3.00 -16.18 3.50
C VAL A 134 -2.90 -15.94 1.99
N LYS A 135 -2.59 -16.98 1.21
CA LYS A 135 -2.55 -16.90 -0.25
C LYS A 135 -3.86 -16.39 -0.83
N GLN A 136 -4.99 -16.93 -0.36
CA GLN A 136 -6.30 -16.52 -0.82
C GLN A 136 -6.61 -15.06 -0.45
N TRP A 137 -6.19 -14.58 0.72
CA TRP A 137 -6.34 -13.18 1.07
C TRP A 137 -5.55 -12.28 0.11
N GLU A 138 -4.28 -12.60 -0.14
CA GLU A 138 -3.43 -11.84 -1.08
C GLU A 138 -4.00 -11.83 -2.50
N LEU A 139 -4.47 -12.98 -3.00
CA LEU A 139 -5.08 -13.09 -4.33
C LEU A 139 -6.43 -12.35 -4.43
N ARG A 140 -7.25 -12.33 -3.36
CA ARG A 140 -8.49 -11.53 -3.35
C ARG A 140 -8.21 -10.03 -3.43
N VAL A 141 -7.16 -9.57 -2.75
CA VAL A 141 -6.74 -8.15 -2.83
C VAL A 141 -6.31 -7.83 -4.25
N GLN A 142 -5.49 -8.68 -4.87
CA GLN A 142 -5.08 -8.51 -6.26
C GLN A 142 -6.27 -8.49 -7.22
N ASP A 143 -7.11 -9.52 -7.17
CA ASP A 143 -8.26 -9.69 -8.06
C ASP A 143 -9.20 -8.49 -8.01
N TYR A 144 -9.45 -7.96 -6.81
CA TYR A 144 -10.26 -6.75 -6.68
C TYR A 144 -9.63 -5.56 -7.42
N PHE A 145 -8.34 -5.29 -7.24
CA PHE A 145 -7.68 -4.14 -7.87
C PHE A 145 -7.46 -4.30 -9.38
N GLU A 146 -7.37 -5.54 -9.88
CA GLU A 146 -7.24 -5.81 -11.32
C GLU A 146 -8.60 -5.77 -12.04
N ASN A 147 -9.63 -6.36 -11.43
CA ASN A 147 -10.89 -6.65 -12.14
C ASN A 147 -12.08 -5.80 -11.68
N SER A 148 -12.07 -5.30 -10.45
CA SER A 148 -13.22 -4.60 -9.85
C SER A 148 -12.97 -3.12 -9.56
N PHE A 149 -11.71 -2.72 -9.40
CA PHE A 149 -11.34 -1.34 -9.08
C PHE A 149 -11.40 -0.44 -10.33
N ASN A 150 -12.58 0.13 -10.56
CA ASN A 150 -12.86 0.99 -11.72
C ASN A 150 -13.01 2.48 -11.34
N GLN A 151 -12.46 2.89 -10.20
CA GLN A 151 -12.69 4.24 -9.67
C GLN A 151 -11.39 4.80 -9.12
N GLY A 152 -10.78 5.74 -9.82
CA GLY A 152 -9.67 6.46 -9.20
C GLY A 152 -8.89 7.39 -10.09
N LYS A 153 -8.28 8.38 -9.44
CA LYS A 153 -7.13 9.12 -10.00
C LYS A 153 -5.85 8.29 -9.86
N ILE A 154 -5.87 7.26 -9.03
CA ILE A 154 -4.73 6.40 -8.72
C ILE A 154 -4.78 5.10 -9.54
N GLU A 155 -3.62 4.72 -10.04
CA GLU A 155 -3.33 3.37 -10.52
C GLU A 155 -2.79 2.54 -9.35
N VAL A 156 -3.34 1.35 -9.16
CA VAL A 156 -2.97 0.42 -8.08
C VAL A 156 -2.29 -0.81 -8.68
N SER A 157 -1.06 -1.08 -8.25
CA SER A 157 -0.35 -2.32 -8.56
C SER A 157 -0.13 -3.10 -7.27
N THR A 158 -0.59 -4.34 -7.22
CA THR A 158 -0.42 -5.22 -6.06
C THR A 158 0.81 -6.10 -6.21
N LEU A 159 1.46 -6.43 -5.10
CA LEU A 159 2.61 -7.33 -5.06
C LEU A 159 2.56 -8.13 -3.75
N SER A 160 2.72 -9.44 -3.86
CA SER A 160 2.89 -10.33 -2.72
C SER A 160 3.72 -11.57 -3.12
N PRO A 161 4.25 -12.32 -2.14
CA PRO A 161 4.94 -13.59 -2.43
C PRO A 161 4.06 -14.57 -3.21
N THR A 162 2.75 -14.62 -2.94
CA THR A 162 1.81 -15.50 -3.66
C THR A 162 1.68 -15.13 -5.13
N ILE A 163 1.62 -13.83 -5.43
CA ILE A 163 1.53 -13.35 -6.83
C ILE A 163 2.78 -13.75 -7.59
N VAL A 164 3.96 -13.53 -7.00
CA VAL A 164 5.25 -13.90 -7.60
C VAL A 164 5.33 -15.42 -7.80
N GLU A 165 4.95 -16.22 -6.81
CA GLU A 165 4.90 -17.69 -6.91
C GLU A 165 4.01 -18.14 -8.07
N TYR A 166 2.83 -17.52 -8.22
CA TYR A 166 1.88 -17.84 -9.29
C TYR A 166 2.45 -17.49 -10.67
N VAL A 167 2.98 -16.28 -10.85
CA VAL A 167 3.57 -15.81 -12.12
C VAL A 167 4.75 -16.67 -12.53
N CYS A 168 5.70 -16.93 -11.63
CA CYS A 168 6.87 -17.75 -11.92
C CYS A 168 6.50 -19.20 -12.26
N SER A 169 5.49 -19.77 -11.59
CA SER A 169 5.03 -21.13 -11.90
C SER A 169 4.41 -21.24 -13.30
N HIS A 170 3.70 -20.20 -13.75
CA HIS A 170 3.09 -20.17 -15.09
C HIS A 170 4.10 -19.87 -16.19
N GLN A 171 5.12 -19.04 -15.92
CA GLN A 171 6.23 -18.83 -16.86
C GLN A 171 7.03 -20.12 -17.06
N ASN A 172 7.34 -20.86 -15.99
CA ASN A 172 8.02 -22.15 -16.09
C ASN A 172 7.21 -23.19 -16.88
N MET A 173 5.87 -23.20 -16.76
CA MET A 173 5.02 -24.07 -17.59
C MET A 173 5.05 -23.69 -19.07
N ASN A 174 5.12 -22.40 -19.40
CA ASN A 174 5.20 -21.94 -20.78
C ASN A 174 6.59 -22.20 -21.40
N GLU A 175 7.67 -22.06 -20.62
CA GLU A 175 9.03 -22.42 -21.04
C GLU A 175 9.18 -23.93 -21.27
N ASN A 176 8.63 -24.76 -20.37
CA ASN A 176 8.61 -26.23 -20.55
C ASN A 176 7.78 -26.67 -21.76
N ARG A 177 6.76 -25.90 -22.15
CA ARG A 177 5.95 -26.16 -23.36
C ARG A 177 6.66 -25.71 -24.64
N ALA A 178 7.48 -24.67 -24.58
CA ALA A 178 8.28 -24.18 -25.70
C ALA A 178 9.55 -25.03 -25.94
N SER A 179 9.91 -25.91 -25.00
CA SER A 179 11.07 -26.79 -25.07
C SER A 179 10.73 -28.26 -25.33
N ASP A 180 9.47 -28.57 -25.69
CA ASP A 180 9.01 -29.91 -26.05
C ASP A 180 9.22 -30.14 -27.57
N PRO A 181 10.25 -30.89 -28.01
CA PRO A 181 10.59 -31.04 -29.42
C PRO A 181 9.82 -32.22 -30.03
N LEU A 182 8.48 -32.21 -29.93
CA LEU A 182 7.62 -33.27 -30.48
C LEU A 182 6.27 -32.70 -30.94
N SER A 183 6.27 -31.78 -31.91
CA SER A 183 5.05 -31.45 -32.68
C SER A 183 5.24 -31.37 -34.20
N ASP A 184 6.43 -31.62 -34.74
CA ASP A 184 6.65 -31.70 -36.20
C ASP A 184 6.94 -33.14 -36.64
N GLN A 185 6.00 -34.06 -36.40
CA GLN A 185 5.88 -35.30 -37.18
C GLN A 185 4.42 -35.74 -37.30
N LYS A 186 3.70 -35.15 -38.26
CA LYS A 186 2.81 -35.89 -39.16
C LYS A 186 2.44 -35.11 -40.41
#